data_AF-A0A6F9DC51-F1
#
_entry.id   AF-A0A6F9DC51-F1
#
_cell.length_a   1.000
_cell.length_b   1.000
_cell.length_c   1.000
_cell.angle_alpha   90.00
_cell.angle_beta   90.00
_cell.angle_gamma   90.00
#
_symmetry.space_group_name_H-M   'P 1'
#
loop_
_entity.id
_entity.type
_entity.pdbx_description
1 polymer ?
#
loop_
_entity_poly.entity_id
_entity_poly.type
_entity_poly.pdbx_seq_one_letter_code
_entity_poly.pdbx_strand_id
1 'polypeptide(L)'
;MVLVISVDSTKNIHVSNAFAADASTDSALIFFKLRPEAITLQNLHTNVLMTTMPDPVNGLYHMVQKVFAPSLLKDNSNRGVGQNVQKLLGDLEQSLGSILRKSQPNRSSSSKRSSDNDFSGILTPLDECRYWADLTMSGARLEDQERSQHFCDLLKPMEQQFTNIDSLSIGDALEVVEIVHDTLDDLWKQTEHNEYPEERMVNLFDVIGDELCRFAQKRLEGDFSSIWEGSFAAVREALRDAIKICDRWTSTCETLTSRLWKQYPTHQWKSGKYKPKNVGKVSARFQEICELRIVHEHLMRLLSSSERDRLSASDSLTKTFNKVGALHYNPYTEPMWRSAVAAYERAMNPAEDAVAEKLKRRLKDSSGKVHQLLHEFQRYKELIRRPRIAQDLTAERETLLGLLTNYAKTLRSEFKQRSRDGAPSSAHLNGKNLSEVVSNIIWAKQLEAKMTEVLKAATDLLSSLPNVERLKDACVKSRDEMEAYRLEQFQSWSEYMLSALNDPSDPVSLQNSSKVMELDHHDGRLTVHYSDRTVALLREVRQLAGLGHRIPPKLQAAATQAQKFYKHAVILKQVRRFFLRFGLGDR
;
A
#
# COMPACT_ATOMS: atom_id res chain seq x y z
N MET A 1 -50.56 -11.91 -26.55
CA MET A 1 -50.61 -10.53 -27.06
C MET A 1 -49.51 -9.77 -26.34
N VAL A 2 -48.63 -9.10 -27.09
CA VAL A 2 -47.47 -8.37 -26.57
C VAL A 2 -47.70 -6.89 -26.82
N LEU A 3 -47.57 -6.06 -25.80
CA LEU A 3 -47.55 -4.60 -25.94
C LEU A 3 -46.12 -4.13 -25.76
N VAL A 4 -45.57 -3.40 -26.73
CA VAL A 4 -44.23 -2.86 -26.70
C VAL A 4 -44.33 -1.35 -26.61
N ILE A 5 -43.66 -0.76 -25.62
CA ILE A 5 -43.47 0.68 -25.49
C ILE A 5 -42.00 0.96 -25.73
N SER A 6 -41.65 1.62 -26.82
CA SER A 6 -40.28 2.05 -27.09
C SER A 6 -40.13 3.56 -26.96
N VAL A 7 -38.94 3.99 -26.54
CA VAL A 7 -38.56 5.41 -26.50
C VAL A 7 -37.52 5.64 -27.58
N ASP A 8 -37.81 6.56 -28.51
CA ASP A 8 -36.86 6.96 -29.55
C ASP A 8 -35.81 7.95 -28.99
N SER A 9 -34.68 8.10 -29.69
CA SER A 9 -33.59 9.06 -29.47
C SER A 9 -34.07 10.51 -29.28
N THR A 10 -35.24 10.84 -29.84
CA THR A 10 -35.93 12.14 -29.70
C THR A 10 -36.84 12.25 -28.46
N LYS A 11 -36.81 11.25 -27.56
CA LYS A 11 -37.68 11.09 -26.36
C LYS A 11 -39.18 10.92 -26.67
N ASN A 12 -39.54 10.54 -27.89
CA ASN A 12 -40.91 10.21 -28.25
C ASN A 12 -41.26 8.78 -27.83
N ILE A 13 -42.47 8.58 -27.28
CA ILE A 13 -42.96 7.27 -26.83
C ILE A 13 -43.80 6.64 -27.95
N HIS A 14 -43.37 5.48 -28.42
CA HIS A 14 -44.09 4.68 -29.41
C HIS A 14 -44.71 3.45 -28.75
N VAL A 15 -46.00 3.20 -29.01
CA VAL A 15 -46.72 2.04 -28.49
C VAL A 15 -47.17 1.16 -29.64
N SER A 16 -46.74 -0.10 -29.66
CA SER A 16 -47.06 -1.07 -30.71
C SER A 16 -47.46 -2.42 -30.15
N ASN A 17 -48.29 -3.15 -30.91
CA ASN A 17 -48.67 -4.55 -30.60
C ASN A 17 -47.74 -5.58 -31.27
N ALA A 18 -46.69 -5.10 -31.94
CA ALA A 18 -45.71 -5.91 -32.66
C ALA A 18 -44.31 -5.34 -32.38
N PHE A 19 -43.35 -6.24 -32.12
CA PHE A 19 -41.96 -5.88 -31.97
C PHE A 19 -41.35 -5.67 -33.37
N ALA A 20 -41.01 -4.42 -33.71
CA ALA A 20 -40.30 -4.09 -34.94
C ALA A 20 -38.80 -4.01 -34.61
N ALA A 21 -38.00 -4.91 -35.19
CA ALA A 21 -36.56 -5.02 -34.93
C ALA A 21 -35.70 -3.92 -35.60
N ASP A 22 -36.32 -3.02 -36.39
CA ASP A 22 -35.64 -2.12 -37.32
C ASP A 22 -35.47 -0.66 -36.83
N ALA A 23 -35.70 -0.39 -35.54
CA ALA A 23 -35.39 0.92 -34.99
C ALA A 23 -34.32 0.78 -33.91
N SER A 24 -33.34 1.68 -33.94
CA SER A 24 -32.41 1.98 -32.86
C SER A 24 -33.18 2.40 -31.60
N THR A 25 -33.82 1.44 -30.94
CA THR A 25 -34.57 1.67 -29.71
C THR A 25 -33.59 1.57 -28.55
N ASP A 26 -33.22 2.70 -27.97
CA ASP A 26 -32.30 2.78 -26.82
C ASP A 26 -32.91 2.15 -25.55
N SER A 27 -34.23 1.97 -25.48
CA SER A 27 -34.91 1.15 -24.48
C SER A 27 -36.36 0.84 -24.82
N ALA A 28 -36.77 -0.40 -24.60
CA ALA A 28 -38.14 -0.89 -24.78
C ALA A 28 -38.70 -1.50 -23.49
N LEU A 29 -39.97 -1.28 -23.23
CA LEU A 29 -40.76 -1.92 -22.17
C LEU A 29 -41.78 -2.85 -22.82
N ILE A 30 -41.68 -4.14 -22.51
CA ILE A 30 -42.51 -5.18 -23.12
C ILE A 30 -43.47 -5.72 -22.07
N PHE A 31 -44.75 -5.73 -22.39
CA PHE A 31 -45.79 -6.32 -21.58
C PHE A 31 -46.29 -7.62 -22.21
N PHE A 32 -46.27 -8.70 -21.44
CA PHE A 32 -46.82 -9.98 -21.80
C PHE A 32 -48.09 -10.26 -21.00
N LYS A 33 -49.06 -10.85 -21.69
CA LYS A 33 -50.29 -11.34 -21.06
C LYS A 33 -50.13 -12.81 -20.70
N LEU A 34 -50.33 -13.17 -19.44
CA LEU A 34 -50.11 -14.53 -18.92
C LEU A 34 -51.27 -15.49 -19.23
N ARG A 35 -52.52 -14.99 -19.25
CA ARG A 35 -53.75 -15.74 -19.55
C ARG A 35 -54.56 -15.03 -20.62
N PRO A 36 -55.26 -15.75 -21.52
CA PRO A 36 -56.05 -15.17 -22.60
C PRO A 36 -57.40 -14.56 -22.13
N GLU A 37 -57.43 -13.76 -21.06
CA GLU A 37 -58.64 -13.13 -20.48
C GLU A 37 -58.61 -11.60 -20.58
N ALA A 38 -59.74 -10.92 -20.76
CA ALA A 38 -59.75 -9.45 -20.83
C ALA A 38 -59.14 -8.82 -19.56
N ILE A 39 -58.27 -7.81 -19.72
CA ILE A 39 -57.59 -7.17 -18.60
C ILE A 39 -58.58 -6.26 -17.87
N THR A 40 -58.94 -6.62 -16.64
CA THR A 40 -59.75 -5.78 -15.73
C THR A 40 -58.86 -5.10 -14.69
N LEU A 41 -59.39 -4.07 -14.02
CA LEU A 41 -58.70 -3.34 -12.94
C LEU A 41 -58.24 -4.28 -11.80
N GLN A 42 -58.95 -5.39 -11.58
CA GLN A 42 -58.61 -6.40 -10.58
C GLN A 42 -57.53 -7.39 -11.07
N ASN A 43 -57.42 -7.63 -12.37
CA ASN A 43 -56.52 -8.66 -12.96
C ASN A 43 -55.22 -8.07 -13.56
N LEU A 44 -55.06 -6.75 -13.56
CA LEU A 44 -53.90 -6.07 -14.15
C LEU A 44 -52.56 -6.54 -13.56
N HIS A 45 -52.49 -6.66 -12.23
CA HIS A 45 -51.24 -6.97 -11.52
C HIS A 45 -50.87 -8.46 -11.54
N THR A 46 -51.84 -9.34 -11.80
CA THR A 46 -51.62 -10.80 -11.81
C THR A 46 -51.46 -11.37 -13.21
N ASN A 47 -52.02 -10.69 -14.23
CA ASN A 47 -52.10 -11.22 -15.59
C ASN A 47 -51.13 -10.53 -16.57
N VAL A 48 -50.43 -9.49 -16.14
CA VAL A 48 -49.47 -8.74 -16.95
C VAL A 48 -48.06 -8.93 -16.39
N LEU A 49 -47.16 -9.46 -17.21
CA LEU A 49 -45.71 -9.48 -16.94
C LEU A 49 -45.06 -8.31 -17.68
N MET A 50 -44.16 -7.61 -17.00
CA MET A 50 -43.43 -6.47 -17.56
C MET A 50 -41.94 -6.78 -17.63
N THR A 51 -41.31 -6.50 -18.76
CA THR A 51 -39.88 -6.70 -18.98
C THR A 51 -39.27 -5.49 -19.67
N THR A 52 -38.24 -4.90 -19.06
CA THR A 52 -37.44 -3.83 -19.65
C THR A 52 -36.30 -4.43 -20.48
N MET A 53 -36.12 -3.98 -21.71
CA MET A 53 -35.06 -4.43 -22.61
C MET A 53 -34.40 -3.22 -23.29
N PRO A 54 -33.17 -2.84 -22.88
CA PRO A 54 -32.40 -1.79 -23.56
C PRO A 54 -31.80 -2.29 -24.88
N ASP A 55 -31.14 -3.45 -24.87
CA ASP A 55 -30.62 -4.16 -26.06
C ASP A 55 -31.03 -5.64 -25.95
N PRO A 56 -31.53 -6.29 -27.02
CA PRO A 56 -31.93 -7.69 -27.01
C PRO A 56 -30.89 -8.66 -26.45
N VAL A 57 -29.61 -8.49 -26.83
CA VAL A 57 -28.54 -9.42 -26.42
C VAL A 57 -28.13 -9.15 -24.99
N ASN A 58 -27.86 -7.89 -24.64
CA ASN A 58 -27.48 -7.48 -23.29
C ASN A 58 -28.60 -7.75 -22.26
N GLY A 59 -29.85 -7.46 -22.63
CA GLY A 59 -31.02 -7.74 -21.81
C GLY A 59 -31.22 -9.23 -21.57
N LEU A 60 -31.12 -10.07 -22.61
CA LEU A 60 -31.23 -11.51 -22.48
C LEU A 60 -30.09 -12.10 -21.64
N TYR A 61 -28.84 -11.69 -21.89
CA TYR A 61 -27.68 -12.13 -21.13
C TYR A 61 -27.83 -11.84 -19.63
N HIS A 62 -28.15 -10.60 -19.27
CA HIS A 62 -28.32 -10.23 -17.86
C HIS A 62 -29.57 -10.85 -17.23
N MET A 63 -30.69 -10.99 -17.95
CA MET A 63 -31.86 -11.70 -17.44
C MET A 63 -31.56 -13.18 -17.17
N VAL A 64 -30.86 -13.85 -18.08
CA VAL A 64 -30.45 -15.24 -17.93
C VAL A 64 -29.47 -15.39 -16.76
N GLN A 65 -28.40 -14.60 -16.73
CA GLN A 65 -27.34 -14.73 -15.73
C GLN A 65 -27.76 -14.28 -14.31
N LYS A 66 -28.54 -13.19 -14.19
CA LYS A 66 -28.85 -12.57 -12.89
C LYS A 66 -30.19 -13.00 -12.30
N VAL A 67 -31.17 -13.35 -13.14
CA VAL A 67 -32.54 -13.67 -12.69
C VAL A 67 -32.84 -15.15 -12.88
N PHE A 68 -32.75 -15.67 -14.10
CA PHE A 68 -33.19 -17.04 -14.39
C PHE A 68 -32.22 -18.10 -13.87
N ALA A 69 -30.91 -17.97 -14.10
CA ALA A 69 -29.93 -18.96 -13.65
C ALA A 69 -29.89 -19.10 -12.12
N PRO A 70 -29.80 -18.02 -11.30
CA PRO A 70 -29.81 -18.16 -9.86
C PRO A 70 -31.16 -18.67 -9.34
N SER A 71 -32.29 -18.28 -9.93
CA SER A 71 -33.61 -18.74 -9.47
C SER A 71 -33.87 -20.21 -9.80
N LEU A 72 -33.48 -20.66 -11.00
CA LEU A 72 -33.67 -22.05 -11.43
C LEU A 72 -32.65 -23.02 -10.79
N LEU A 73 -31.49 -22.53 -10.36
CA LEU A 73 -30.44 -23.33 -9.71
C LEU A 73 -30.53 -23.31 -8.17
N LYS A 74 -31.11 -22.27 -7.54
CA LYS A 74 -31.31 -22.22 -6.08
C LYS A 74 -32.58 -22.93 -5.60
N ASP A 75 -33.55 -23.18 -6.48
CA ASP A 75 -34.78 -23.87 -6.12
C ASP A 75 -34.56 -25.38 -5.96
N ASN A 76 -34.03 -25.79 -4.80
CA ASN A 76 -34.00 -27.19 -4.34
C ASN A 76 -35.40 -27.73 -4.00
N SER A 77 -36.47 -26.94 -4.22
CA SER A 77 -37.86 -27.31 -3.95
C SER A 77 -38.48 -28.05 -5.14
N ASN A 78 -38.20 -29.35 -5.26
CA ASN A 78 -38.98 -30.37 -6.00
C ASN A 78 -39.38 -30.14 -7.48
N ARG A 79 -38.85 -29.10 -8.15
CA ARG A 79 -38.87 -28.93 -9.60
C ARG A 79 -37.45 -28.66 -10.09
N GLY A 80 -36.55 -29.60 -9.78
CA GLY A 80 -35.19 -29.56 -10.31
C GLY A 80 -35.25 -29.49 -11.83
N VAL A 81 -34.81 -28.36 -12.37
CA VAL A 81 -34.60 -28.19 -13.80
C VAL A 81 -33.60 -29.26 -14.24
N GLY A 82 -34.00 -30.14 -15.15
CA GLY A 82 -33.18 -31.29 -15.56
C GLY A 82 -31.79 -30.86 -16.04
N GLN A 83 -30.78 -31.72 -15.85
CA GLN A 83 -29.38 -31.43 -16.19
C GLN A 83 -29.18 -30.89 -17.61
N ASN A 84 -30.05 -31.29 -18.56
CA ASN A 84 -30.02 -30.78 -19.94
C ASN A 84 -30.33 -29.28 -20.03
N VAL A 85 -31.28 -28.78 -19.25
CA VAL A 85 -31.63 -27.37 -19.25
C VAL A 85 -30.56 -26.55 -18.51
N GLN A 86 -29.90 -27.12 -17.50
CA GLN A 86 -28.74 -26.49 -16.87
C GLN A 86 -27.56 -26.36 -17.85
N LYS A 87 -27.29 -27.40 -18.66
CA LYS A 87 -26.30 -27.35 -19.74
C LYS A 87 -26.66 -26.32 -20.80
N LEU A 88 -27.89 -26.34 -21.31
CA LEU A 88 -28.38 -25.37 -22.30
C LEU A 88 -28.34 -23.93 -21.78
N LEU A 89 -28.60 -23.72 -20.49
CA LEU A 89 -28.51 -22.41 -19.85
C LEU A 89 -27.06 -21.93 -19.79
N GLY A 90 -26.13 -22.82 -19.45
CA GLY A 90 -24.69 -22.55 -19.49
C GLY A 90 -24.19 -22.25 -20.91
N ASP A 91 -24.58 -23.06 -21.90
CA ASP A 91 -24.21 -22.87 -23.30
C ASP A 91 -24.78 -21.54 -23.84
N LEU A 92 -26.03 -21.22 -23.48
CA LEU A 92 -26.68 -19.96 -23.85
C LEU A 92 -26.00 -18.76 -23.17
N GLU A 93 -25.66 -18.85 -21.88
CA GLU A 93 -24.92 -17.79 -21.17
C GLU A 93 -23.54 -17.57 -21.80
N GLN A 94 -22.82 -18.63 -22.12
CA GLN A 94 -21.51 -18.55 -22.78
C GLN A 94 -21.62 -17.94 -24.18
N SER A 95 -22.60 -18.40 -24.98
CA SER A 95 -22.83 -17.88 -26.33
C SER A 95 -23.24 -16.41 -26.32
N LEU A 96 -24.22 -16.03 -25.51
CA LEU A 96 -24.67 -14.64 -25.38
C LEU A 96 -23.58 -13.74 -24.78
N GLY A 97 -22.82 -14.23 -23.80
CA GLY A 97 -21.69 -13.52 -23.23
C GLY A 97 -20.58 -13.29 -24.27
N SER A 98 -20.32 -14.27 -25.14
CA SER A 98 -19.36 -14.12 -26.24
C SER A 98 -19.84 -13.08 -27.26
N ILE A 99 -21.14 -13.00 -27.54
CA ILE A 99 -21.71 -12.01 -28.47
C ILE A 99 -21.68 -10.61 -27.85
N LEU A 100 -21.99 -10.49 -26.55
CA LEU A 100 -21.95 -9.22 -25.82
C LEU A 100 -20.53 -8.65 -25.77
N ARG A 101 -19.54 -9.47 -25.39
CA ARG A 101 -18.11 -9.10 -25.40
C ARG A 101 -17.58 -8.81 -26.81
N LYS A 102 -18.23 -9.34 -27.85
CA LYS A 102 -17.90 -9.09 -29.27
C LYS A 102 -18.65 -7.93 -29.88
N SER A 103 -19.63 -7.33 -29.19
CA SER A 103 -20.57 -6.35 -29.76
C SER A 103 -19.84 -5.32 -30.60
N GLN A 104 -19.88 -5.49 -31.92
CA GLN A 104 -19.49 -4.46 -32.86
C GLN A 104 -20.66 -3.49 -32.94
N PRO A 105 -20.46 -2.17 -32.81
CA PRO A 105 -21.50 -1.24 -33.23
C PRO A 105 -21.77 -1.54 -34.70
N ASN A 106 -23.06 -1.71 -35.01
CA ASN A 106 -23.62 -1.91 -36.34
C ASN A 106 -22.70 -1.38 -37.46
N ARG A 107 -22.49 -2.19 -38.51
CA ARG A 107 -21.79 -1.84 -39.78
C ARG A 107 -22.49 -0.71 -40.56
N SER A 108 -22.71 0.43 -39.93
CA SER A 108 -23.33 1.64 -40.48
C SER A 108 -22.84 2.90 -39.77
N SER A 109 -21.54 3.03 -39.50
CA SER A 109 -20.94 4.36 -39.46
C SER A 109 -19.50 4.33 -39.93
N SER A 110 -19.19 5.22 -40.86
CA SER A 110 -17.92 5.42 -41.54
C SER A 110 -16.83 6.01 -40.63
N SER A 111 -16.74 5.56 -39.38
CA SER A 111 -15.71 5.99 -38.43
C SER A 111 -14.82 4.81 -38.10
N LYS A 112 -13.60 4.80 -38.63
CA LYS A 112 -12.48 3.96 -38.17
C LYS A 112 -12.09 4.37 -36.73
N ARG A 113 -12.96 4.11 -35.75
CA ARG A 113 -12.54 3.93 -34.36
C ARG A 113 -12.36 2.43 -34.16
N SER A 114 -11.17 2.03 -33.73
CA SER A 114 -10.74 0.65 -33.57
C SER A 114 -11.78 -0.18 -32.81
N SER A 115 -12.03 -1.40 -33.29
CA SER A 115 -12.84 -2.43 -32.61
C SER A 115 -12.37 -2.74 -31.19
N ASP A 116 -11.13 -2.36 -30.85
CA ASP A 116 -10.46 -2.67 -29.59
C ASP A 116 -10.88 -1.75 -28.41
N ASN A 117 -11.72 -0.73 -28.64
CA ASN A 117 -12.13 0.27 -27.64
C ASN A 117 -13.58 0.10 -27.15
N ASP A 118 -14.27 -0.99 -27.53
CA ASP A 118 -15.59 -1.30 -26.98
C ASP A 118 -15.42 -2.14 -25.70
N PHE A 119 -15.69 -1.52 -24.55
CA PHE A 119 -15.59 -2.15 -23.24
C PHE A 119 -16.93 -2.77 -22.78
N SER A 120 -17.95 -2.75 -23.63
CA SER A 120 -19.27 -3.27 -23.28
C SER A 120 -19.21 -4.76 -22.94
N GLY A 121 -19.58 -5.11 -21.70
CA GLY A 121 -19.59 -6.49 -21.21
C GLY A 121 -18.33 -6.95 -20.46
N ILE A 122 -17.29 -6.12 -20.32
CA ILE A 122 -16.08 -6.45 -19.53
C ILE A 122 -16.23 -5.86 -18.13
N LEU A 123 -16.76 -6.66 -17.20
CA LEU A 123 -17.10 -6.21 -15.84
C LEU A 123 -16.20 -6.84 -14.77
N THR A 124 -15.49 -7.91 -15.10
CA THR A 124 -14.56 -8.62 -14.23
C THR A 124 -13.26 -8.95 -14.97
N PRO A 125 -12.14 -9.19 -14.26
CA PRO A 125 -10.89 -9.60 -14.90
C PRO A 125 -11.02 -10.90 -15.69
N LEU A 126 -11.91 -11.80 -15.25
CA LEU A 126 -12.22 -13.05 -15.95
C LEU A 126 -12.95 -12.79 -17.28
N ASP A 127 -13.74 -11.73 -17.39
CA ASP A 127 -14.40 -11.37 -18.65
C ASP A 127 -13.39 -10.88 -19.69
N GLU A 128 -12.32 -10.22 -19.25
CA GLU A 128 -11.19 -9.84 -20.12
C GLU A 128 -10.45 -11.08 -20.65
N CYS A 129 -10.14 -12.06 -19.79
CA CYS A 129 -9.54 -13.32 -20.24
C CYS A 129 -10.44 -14.05 -21.24
N ARG A 130 -11.76 -14.11 -20.96
CA ARG A 130 -12.75 -14.73 -21.85
C ARG A 130 -12.87 -13.99 -23.17
N TYR A 131 -12.76 -12.66 -23.19
CA TYR A 131 -12.76 -11.90 -24.43
C TYR A 131 -11.62 -12.35 -25.35
N TRP A 132 -10.39 -12.48 -24.83
CA TRP A 132 -9.25 -12.89 -25.65
C TRP A 132 -9.38 -14.34 -26.11
N ALA A 133 -9.90 -15.23 -25.26
CA ALA A 133 -10.17 -16.62 -25.64
C ALA A 133 -11.25 -16.73 -26.75
N ASP A 134 -12.30 -15.91 -26.65
CA ASP A 134 -13.34 -15.80 -27.67
C ASP A 134 -12.77 -15.27 -29.00
N LEU A 135 -11.80 -14.36 -28.94
CA LEU A 135 -11.13 -13.78 -30.10
C LEU A 135 -10.21 -14.80 -30.79
N THR A 136 -9.58 -15.70 -30.03
CA THR A 136 -8.79 -16.82 -30.60
C THR A 136 -9.66 -17.75 -31.43
N MET A 137 -10.85 -18.08 -30.92
CA MET A 137 -11.75 -19.03 -31.59
C MET A 137 -12.50 -18.42 -32.77
N SER A 138 -12.64 -17.08 -32.82
CA SER A 138 -13.47 -16.40 -33.83
C SER A 138 -12.75 -15.33 -34.66
N GLY A 139 -11.44 -15.19 -34.48
CA GLY A 139 -10.61 -14.21 -35.20
C GLY A 139 -10.69 -14.45 -36.71
N ALA A 140 -10.95 -13.38 -37.47
CA ALA A 140 -11.08 -13.47 -38.93
C ALA A 140 -9.73 -13.61 -39.65
N ARG A 141 -8.62 -13.26 -38.99
CA ARG A 141 -7.24 -13.32 -39.50
C ARG A 141 -6.37 -14.17 -38.58
N LEU A 142 -5.45 -14.91 -39.18
CA LEU A 142 -4.54 -15.80 -38.46
C LEU A 142 -3.61 -15.01 -37.51
N GLU A 143 -3.16 -13.82 -37.92
CA GLU A 143 -2.36 -12.90 -37.09
C GLU A 143 -3.12 -12.43 -35.83
N ASP A 144 -4.42 -12.17 -35.94
CA ASP A 144 -5.26 -11.77 -34.80
C ASP A 144 -5.51 -12.96 -33.86
N GLN A 145 -5.63 -14.18 -34.40
CA GLN A 145 -5.74 -15.41 -33.63
C GLN A 145 -4.45 -15.69 -32.84
N GLU A 146 -3.28 -15.62 -33.48
CA GLU A 146 -1.96 -15.79 -32.83
C GLU A 146 -1.74 -14.74 -31.74
N ARG A 147 -2.04 -13.45 -32.03
CA ARG A 147 -1.98 -12.36 -31.04
C ARG A 147 -2.88 -12.63 -29.82
N SER A 148 -4.13 -13.03 -30.07
CA SER A 148 -5.08 -13.31 -28.99
C SER A 148 -4.67 -14.53 -28.16
N GLN A 149 -4.12 -15.56 -28.79
CA GLN A 149 -3.60 -16.75 -28.12
C GLN A 149 -2.41 -16.39 -27.22
N HIS A 150 -1.48 -15.57 -27.72
CA HIS A 150 -0.36 -15.07 -26.93
C HIS A 150 -0.83 -14.24 -25.72
N PHE A 151 -1.83 -13.37 -25.89
CA PHE A 151 -2.41 -12.62 -24.76
C PHE A 151 -3.14 -13.53 -23.77
N CYS A 152 -3.86 -14.55 -24.23
CA CYS A 152 -4.44 -15.57 -23.34
C CYS A 152 -3.35 -16.25 -22.51
N ASP A 153 -2.24 -16.65 -23.14
CA ASP A 153 -1.14 -17.33 -22.46
C ASP A 153 -0.50 -16.46 -21.38
N LEU A 154 -0.33 -15.16 -21.65
CA LEU A 154 0.15 -14.19 -20.66
C LEU A 154 -0.87 -13.94 -19.53
N LEU A 155 -2.18 -13.93 -19.82
CA LEU A 155 -3.24 -13.67 -18.82
C LEU A 155 -3.62 -14.90 -17.97
N LYS A 156 -3.18 -16.11 -18.33
CA LYS A 156 -3.47 -17.35 -17.58
C LYS A 156 -3.15 -17.29 -16.08
N PRO A 157 -1.99 -16.76 -15.62
CA PRO A 157 -1.70 -16.66 -14.20
C PRO A 157 -2.75 -15.82 -13.47
N MET A 158 -3.17 -14.69 -14.06
CA MET A 158 -4.22 -13.84 -13.52
C MET A 158 -5.57 -14.58 -13.44
N GLU A 159 -5.95 -15.33 -14.47
CA GLU A 159 -7.20 -16.10 -14.50
C GLU A 159 -7.26 -17.12 -13.35
N GLN A 160 -6.16 -17.83 -13.09
CA GLN A 160 -6.07 -18.82 -12.01
C GLN A 160 -6.23 -18.19 -10.61
N GLN A 161 -5.73 -16.97 -10.42
CA GLN A 161 -5.90 -16.26 -9.16
C GLN A 161 -7.34 -15.77 -8.96
N PHE A 162 -7.95 -15.14 -9.97
CA PHE A 162 -9.30 -14.60 -9.84
C PHE A 162 -10.40 -15.67 -9.82
N THR A 163 -10.17 -16.85 -10.39
CA THR A 163 -11.11 -17.99 -10.26
C THR A 163 -11.17 -18.53 -8.82
N ASN A 164 -10.06 -18.50 -8.10
CA ASN A 164 -9.95 -19.02 -6.73
C ASN A 164 -9.99 -17.93 -5.65
N ILE A 165 -10.22 -16.67 -6.02
CA ILE A 165 -10.15 -15.52 -5.10
C ILE A 165 -11.09 -15.69 -3.91
N ASP A 166 -12.29 -16.23 -4.14
CA ASP A 166 -13.32 -16.52 -3.14
C ASP A 166 -12.91 -17.58 -2.10
N SER A 167 -11.77 -18.25 -2.26
CA SER A 167 -11.21 -19.22 -1.29
C SER A 167 -10.06 -18.65 -0.44
N LEU A 168 -9.46 -17.53 -0.86
CA LEU A 168 -8.29 -16.92 -0.22
C LEU A 168 -8.64 -16.07 1.00
N SER A 169 -7.76 -16.01 2.00
CA SER A 169 -7.92 -15.03 3.08
C SER A 169 -7.69 -13.60 2.58
N ILE A 170 -8.13 -12.58 3.34
CA ILE A 170 -7.90 -11.18 2.98
C ILE A 170 -6.39 -10.90 2.88
N GLY A 171 -5.57 -11.47 3.78
CA GLY A 171 -4.12 -11.25 3.78
C GLY A 171 -3.42 -11.81 2.53
N ASP A 172 -3.86 -12.99 2.07
CA ASP A 172 -3.25 -13.68 0.93
C ASP A 172 -3.53 -12.99 -0.41
N ALA A 173 -4.55 -12.11 -0.47
CA ALA A 173 -4.84 -11.33 -1.67
C ALA A 173 -3.70 -10.36 -2.07
N LEU A 174 -2.75 -10.09 -1.18
CA LEU A 174 -1.54 -9.35 -1.54
C LEU A 174 -0.67 -10.11 -2.55
N GLU A 175 -0.60 -11.44 -2.45
CA GLU A 175 0.13 -12.28 -3.41
C GLU A 175 -0.52 -12.21 -4.79
N VAL A 176 -1.87 -12.18 -4.84
CA VAL A 176 -2.62 -11.98 -6.08
C VAL A 176 -2.23 -10.65 -6.74
N VAL A 177 -2.10 -9.57 -5.97
CA VAL A 177 -1.68 -8.27 -6.52
C VAL A 177 -0.27 -8.31 -7.12
N GLU A 178 0.64 -9.10 -6.55
CA GLU A 178 2.00 -9.25 -7.08
C GLU A 178 2.03 -10.07 -8.37
N ILE A 179 1.29 -11.18 -8.42
CA ILE A 179 1.14 -12.00 -9.63
C ILE A 179 0.50 -11.18 -10.76
N VAL A 180 -0.53 -10.39 -10.43
CA VAL A 180 -1.20 -9.51 -11.41
C VAL A 180 -0.27 -8.39 -11.86
N HIS A 181 0.55 -7.82 -10.98
CA HIS A 181 1.56 -6.83 -11.38
C HIS A 181 2.48 -7.38 -12.47
N ASP A 182 3.05 -8.57 -12.24
CA ASP A 182 3.99 -9.20 -13.17
C ASP A 182 3.29 -9.55 -14.48
N THR A 183 2.06 -10.11 -14.39
CA THR A 183 1.22 -10.43 -15.56
C THR A 183 0.94 -9.20 -16.42
N LEU A 184 0.59 -8.06 -15.81
CA LEU A 184 0.31 -6.83 -16.55
C LEU A 184 1.58 -6.20 -17.13
N ASP A 185 2.71 -6.31 -16.44
CA ASP A 185 4.00 -5.81 -16.93
C ASP A 185 4.47 -6.63 -18.15
N ASP A 186 4.31 -7.96 -18.11
CA ASP A 186 4.60 -8.85 -19.24
C ASP A 186 3.63 -8.61 -20.42
N LEU A 187 2.33 -8.44 -20.14
CA LEU A 187 1.31 -8.13 -21.16
C LEU A 187 1.61 -6.81 -21.88
N TRP A 188 2.04 -5.80 -21.14
CA TRP A 188 2.42 -4.52 -21.73
C TRP A 188 3.70 -4.69 -22.54
N LYS A 189 4.80 -5.15 -21.95
CA LYS A 189 6.13 -5.22 -22.58
C LYS A 189 6.29 -6.20 -23.74
N GLN A 190 5.28 -6.99 -24.07
CA GLN A 190 5.34 -7.87 -25.22
C GLN A 190 5.66 -7.10 -26.51
N THR A 191 6.53 -7.66 -27.35
CA THR A 191 6.94 -7.07 -28.64
C THR A 191 6.65 -7.99 -29.83
N GLU A 192 6.08 -9.16 -29.60
CA GLU A 192 5.86 -10.19 -30.63
C GLU A 192 4.66 -9.85 -31.51
N HIS A 193 3.67 -9.16 -30.96
CA HIS A 193 2.45 -8.79 -31.66
C HIS A 193 2.10 -7.30 -31.47
N ASN A 194 1.09 -6.83 -32.21
CA ASN A 194 0.57 -5.48 -32.05
C ASN A 194 0.26 -5.15 -30.59
N GLU A 195 0.67 -3.95 -30.18
CA GLU A 195 0.66 -3.46 -28.81
C GLU A 195 -0.72 -3.62 -28.14
N TYR A 196 -0.72 -3.83 -26.82
CA TYR A 196 -1.95 -3.83 -26.05
C TYR A 196 -2.48 -2.40 -25.91
N PRO A 197 -3.75 -2.11 -26.25
CA PRO A 197 -4.26 -0.74 -26.25
C PRO A 197 -4.22 -0.08 -24.87
N GLU A 198 -3.76 1.17 -24.81
CA GLU A 198 -3.65 1.94 -23.56
C GLU A 198 -5.01 2.13 -22.85
N GLU A 199 -6.06 2.47 -23.60
CA GLU A 199 -7.41 2.66 -23.03
C GLU A 199 -7.96 1.36 -22.43
N ARG A 200 -7.63 0.22 -23.04
CA ARG A 200 -8.04 -1.10 -22.55
C ARG A 200 -7.28 -1.49 -21.29
N MET A 201 -6.00 -1.12 -21.19
CA MET A 201 -5.19 -1.34 -19.99
C MET A 201 -5.73 -0.50 -18.82
N VAL A 202 -6.16 0.73 -19.09
CA VAL A 202 -6.85 1.57 -18.11
C VAL A 202 -8.14 0.90 -17.63
N ASN A 203 -8.98 0.40 -18.54
CA ASN A 203 -10.19 -0.33 -18.17
C ASN A 203 -9.88 -1.59 -17.33
N LEU A 204 -8.85 -2.35 -17.71
CA LEU A 204 -8.41 -3.53 -16.97
C LEU A 204 -7.95 -3.17 -15.55
N PHE A 205 -7.24 -2.05 -15.37
CA PHE A 205 -6.87 -1.58 -14.03
C PHE A 205 -8.08 -1.25 -13.15
N ASP A 206 -9.10 -0.58 -13.71
CA ASP A 206 -10.32 -0.25 -12.98
C ASP A 206 -11.10 -1.52 -12.62
N VAL A 207 -11.26 -2.45 -13.56
CA VAL A 207 -11.98 -3.72 -13.35
C VAL A 207 -11.30 -4.60 -12.31
N ILE A 208 -9.97 -4.74 -12.35
CA ILE A 208 -9.21 -5.47 -11.32
C ILE A 208 -9.34 -4.78 -9.97
N GLY A 209 -9.19 -3.46 -9.93
CA GLY A 209 -9.30 -2.69 -8.70
C GLY A 209 -10.68 -2.85 -8.04
N ASP A 210 -11.74 -2.80 -8.84
CA ASP A 210 -13.11 -2.97 -8.37
C ASP A 210 -13.37 -4.40 -7.86
N GLU A 211 -12.82 -5.42 -8.53
CA GLU A 211 -12.97 -6.81 -8.08
C GLU A 211 -12.21 -7.08 -6.77
N LEU A 212 -11.00 -6.53 -6.60
CA LEU A 212 -10.27 -6.58 -5.33
C LEU A 212 -11.03 -5.89 -4.19
N CYS A 213 -11.68 -4.76 -4.47
CA CYS A 213 -12.53 -4.06 -3.51
C CYS A 213 -13.76 -4.91 -3.12
N ARG A 214 -14.44 -5.50 -4.11
CA ARG A 214 -15.60 -6.39 -3.88
C ARG A 214 -15.21 -7.63 -3.08
N PHE A 215 -14.07 -8.23 -3.40
CA PHE A 215 -13.52 -9.36 -2.65
C PHE A 215 -13.30 -8.97 -1.18
N ALA A 216 -12.63 -7.84 -0.92
CA ALA A 216 -12.40 -7.36 0.44
C ALA A 216 -13.72 -7.08 1.19
N GLN A 217 -14.71 -6.45 0.53
CA GLN A 217 -16.04 -6.21 1.10
C GLN A 217 -16.74 -7.52 1.46
N LYS A 218 -16.82 -8.47 0.53
CA LYS A 218 -17.46 -9.78 0.73
C LYS A 218 -16.81 -10.59 1.85
N ARG A 219 -15.47 -10.56 1.95
CA ARG A 219 -14.75 -11.21 3.04
C ARG A 219 -15.04 -10.58 4.39
N LEU A 220 -15.04 -9.25 4.48
CA LEU A 220 -15.37 -8.55 5.72
C LEU A 220 -16.81 -8.81 6.18
N GLU A 221 -17.75 -9.03 5.27
CA GLU A 221 -19.13 -9.43 5.61
C GLU A 221 -19.27 -10.92 5.94
N GLY A 222 -18.49 -11.78 5.28
CA GLY A 222 -18.51 -13.23 5.52
C GLY A 222 -17.85 -13.62 6.85
N ASP A 223 -16.73 -12.99 7.18
CA ASP A 223 -15.94 -13.33 8.38
C ASP A 223 -16.55 -12.75 9.67
N PHE A 224 -17.38 -11.69 9.55
CA PHE A 224 -17.94 -10.98 10.70
C PHE A 224 -19.45 -10.74 10.57
N SER A 225 -20.23 -11.22 11.54
CA SER A 225 -21.68 -10.94 11.63
C SER A 225 -21.99 -9.45 11.71
N SER A 226 -21.10 -8.65 12.30
CA SER A 226 -21.18 -7.20 12.34
C SER A 226 -19.78 -6.63 12.58
N ILE A 227 -19.38 -5.69 11.73
CA ILE A 227 -18.11 -4.96 11.86
C ILE A 227 -18.09 -4.08 13.12
N TRP A 228 -19.24 -3.78 13.70
CA TRP A 228 -19.32 -2.94 14.88
C TRP A 228 -19.27 -3.76 16.18
N GLU A 229 -19.81 -4.97 16.18
CA GLU A 229 -19.94 -5.83 17.38
C GLU A 229 -18.86 -6.91 17.48
N GLY A 230 -18.16 -7.22 16.38
CA GLY A 230 -17.13 -8.26 16.37
C GLY A 230 -15.95 -7.95 17.30
N SER A 231 -15.01 -8.90 17.39
CA SER A 231 -13.75 -8.68 18.12
C SER A 231 -12.95 -7.52 17.54
N PHE A 232 -12.55 -6.57 18.39
CA PHE A 232 -11.79 -5.37 17.97
C PHE A 232 -10.50 -5.73 17.25
N ALA A 233 -9.73 -6.69 17.79
CA ALA A 233 -8.44 -7.07 17.22
C ALA A 233 -8.58 -7.68 15.82
N ALA A 234 -9.45 -8.69 15.69
CA ALA A 234 -9.64 -9.44 14.44
C ALA A 234 -10.12 -8.55 13.30
N VAL A 235 -11.13 -7.71 13.54
CA VAL A 235 -11.66 -6.86 12.48
C VAL A 235 -10.72 -5.70 12.16
N ARG A 236 -9.98 -5.17 13.15
CA ARG A 236 -8.95 -4.15 12.87
C ARG A 236 -7.85 -4.72 11.99
N GLU A 237 -7.44 -5.96 12.20
CA GLU A 237 -6.48 -6.65 11.33
C GLU A 237 -7.04 -6.85 9.93
N ALA A 238 -8.26 -7.40 9.81
CA ALA A 238 -8.93 -7.58 8.53
C ALA A 238 -9.11 -6.27 7.74
N LEU A 239 -9.54 -5.17 8.40
CA LEU A 239 -9.65 -3.85 7.77
C LEU A 239 -8.29 -3.30 7.35
N ARG A 240 -7.24 -3.51 8.14
CA ARG A 240 -5.88 -3.09 7.78
C ARG A 240 -5.37 -3.86 6.57
N ASP A 241 -5.65 -5.15 6.48
CA ASP A 241 -5.25 -5.94 5.34
C ASP A 241 -6.03 -5.54 4.08
N ALA A 242 -7.34 -5.26 4.19
CA ALA A 242 -8.13 -4.69 3.10
C ALA A 242 -7.58 -3.34 2.60
N ILE A 243 -7.19 -2.44 3.52
CA ILE A 243 -6.55 -1.16 3.17
C ILE A 243 -5.20 -1.39 2.48
N LYS A 244 -4.37 -2.31 3.00
CA LYS A 244 -3.08 -2.65 2.38
C LYS A 244 -3.24 -3.14 0.94
N ILE A 245 -4.25 -3.96 0.65
CA ILE A 245 -4.53 -4.43 -0.72
C ILE A 245 -4.83 -3.25 -1.63
N CYS A 246 -5.73 -2.35 -1.21
CA CYS A 246 -6.11 -1.17 -1.99
C CYS A 246 -4.91 -0.23 -2.23
N ASP A 247 -4.09 -0.01 -1.20
CA ASP A 247 -2.91 0.85 -1.26
C ASP A 247 -1.81 0.22 -2.12
N ARG A 248 -1.59 -1.10 -1.98
CA ARG A 248 -0.66 -1.87 -2.80
C ARG A 248 -1.07 -1.80 -4.26
N TRP A 249 -2.33 -2.07 -4.59
CA TRP A 249 -2.84 -1.96 -5.96
C TRP A 249 -2.67 -0.56 -6.54
N THR A 250 -3.02 0.48 -5.77
CA THR A 250 -2.83 1.88 -6.20
C THR A 250 -1.36 2.20 -6.47
N SER A 251 -0.45 1.73 -5.61
CA SER A 251 0.99 1.88 -5.79
C SER A 251 1.52 1.09 -7.00
N THR A 252 0.96 -0.09 -7.26
CA THR A 252 1.29 -0.95 -8.40
C THR A 252 0.95 -0.25 -9.71
N CYS A 253 -0.29 0.23 -9.87
CA CYS A 253 -0.73 1.00 -11.04
C CYS A 253 0.13 2.25 -11.26
N GLU A 254 0.45 2.97 -10.18
CA GLU A 254 1.33 4.14 -10.23
C GLU A 254 2.74 3.76 -10.70
N THR A 255 3.29 2.65 -10.20
CA THR A 255 4.65 2.21 -10.52
C THR A 255 4.79 1.74 -11.96
N LEU A 256 3.83 0.93 -12.43
CA LEU A 256 3.77 0.45 -13.81
C LEU A 256 3.74 1.64 -14.79
N THR A 257 2.78 2.55 -14.61
CA THR A 257 2.54 3.67 -15.55
C THR A 257 3.60 4.78 -15.47
N SER A 258 4.12 5.10 -14.27
CA SER A 258 5.04 6.24 -14.10
C SER A 258 6.52 5.89 -14.25
N ARG A 259 6.93 4.68 -13.84
CA ARG A 259 8.34 4.28 -13.79
C ARG A 259 8.69 3.30 -14.90
N LEU A 260 7.94 2.20 -15.00
CA LEU A 260 8.31 1.09 -15.86
C LEU A 260 7.95 1.37 -17.33
N TRP A 261 6.69 1.67 -17.62
CA TRP A 261 6.20 1.79 -18.98
C TRP A 261 6.51 3.14 -19.64
N LYS A 262 6.76 4.19 -18.84
CA LYS A 262 7.26 5.47 -19.35
C LYS A 262 8.69 5.38 -19.89
N GLN A 263 9.50 4.48 -19.32
CA GLN A 263 10.90 4.28 -19.74
C GLN A 263 11.04 3.21 -20.83
N TYR A 264 9.93 2.60 -21.26
CA TYR A 264 9.96 1.50 -22.21
C TYR A 264 10.13 2.00 -23.66
N PRO A 265 11.15 1.56 -24.42
CA PRO A 265 11.51 2.20 -25.69
C PRO A 265 10.56 1.96 -26.86
N THR A 266 9.93 0.78 -26.94
CA THR A 266 9.13 0.35 -28.10
C THR A 266 7.73 0.95 -28.09
N HIS A 267 7.04 0.96 -26.95
CA HIS A 267 5.74 1.61 -26.81
C HIS A 267 5.60 2.30 -25.45
N GLN A 268 5.74 3.62 -25.46
CA GLN A 268 5.72 4.43 -24.24
C GLN A 268 4.29 4.68 -23.77
N TRP A 269 4.08 4.61 -22.47
CA TRP A 269 2.83 5.04 -21.82
C TRP A 269 2.64 6.55 -21.94
N LYS A 270 1.52 7.01 -22.55
CA LYS A 270 1.30 8.42 -22.91
C LYS A 270 0.36 9.17 -21.97
N SER A 271 -0.59 8.49 -21.33
CA SER A 271 -1.63 9.09 -20.47
C SER A 271 -1.13 9.53 -19.09
N GLY A 272 0.15 9.30 -18.79
CA GLY A 272 0.78 9.74 -17.55
C GLY A 272 0.39 8.88 -16.35
N LYS A 273 0.56 9.43 -15.15
CA LYS A 273 0.37 8.69 -13.90
C LYS A 273 -1.08 8.29 -13.71
N TYR A 274 -1.36 6.99 -13.71
CA TYR A 274 -2.70 6.48 -13.48
C TYR A 274 -2.93 6.12 -12.01
N LYS A 275 -4.11 6.47 -11.48
CA LYS A 275 -4.57 6.08 -10.14
C LYS A 275 -6.04 5.68 -10.19
N PRO A 276 -6.39 4.44 -9.77
CA PRO A 276 -7.78 4.00 -9.74
C PRO A 276 -8.57 4.80 -8.70
N LYS A 277 -9.53 5.62 -9.17
CA LYS A 277 -10.28 6.56 -8.31
C LYS A 277 -11.22 5.85 -7.35
N ASN A 278 -11.85 4.76 -7.80
CA ASN A 278 -12.82 4.03 -6.99
C ASN A 278 -12.12 3.31 -5.83
N VAL A 279 -11.04 2.59 -6.11
CA VAL A 279 -10.20 1.91 -5.10
C VAL A 279 -9.73 2.87 -4.01
N GLY A 280 -9.28 4.08 -4.38
CA GLY A 280 -8.88 5.10 -3.41
C GLY A 280 -10.04 5.54 -2.49
N LYS A 281 -11.26 5.63 -3.02
CA LYS A 281 -12.45 5.99 -2.22
C LYS A 281 -12.90 4.85 -1.30
N VAL A 282 -12.84 3.60 -1.76
CA VAL A 282 -13.13 2.43 -0.90
C VAL A 282 -12.08 2.30 0.21
N SER A 283 -10.79 2.47 -0.11
CA SER A 283 -9.69 2.48 0.88
C SER A 283 -9.92 3.54 1.95
N ALA A 284 -10.25 4.77 1.55
CA ALA A 284 -10.57 5.85 2.48
C ALA A 284 -11.78 5.51 3.38
N ARG A 285 -12.78 4.81 2.83
CA ARG A 285 -13.93 4.34 3.63
C ARG A 285 -13.52 3.30 4.67
N PHE A 286 -12.69 2.32 4.31
CA PHE A 286 -12.17 1.33 5.27
C PHE A 286 -11.30 1.98 6.36
N GLN A 287 -10.48 2.97 5.99
CA GLN A 287 -9.70 3.77 6.94
C GLN A 287 -10.62 4.47 7.95
N GLU A 288 -11.66 5.15 7.49
CA GLU A 288 -12.62 5.86 8.35
C GLU A 288 -13.35 4.90 9.31
N ILE A 289 -13.78 3.72 8.83
CA ILE A 289 -14.39 2.69 9.70
C ILE A 289 -13.40 2.22 10.78
N CYS A 290 -12.14 1.97 10.39
CA CYS A 290 -11.08 1.56 11.29
C CYS A 290 -10.81 2.62 12.37
N GLU A 291 -10.74 3.90 11.98
CA GLU A 291 -10.56 5.04 12.88
C GLU A 291 -11.71 5.21 13.86
N LEU A 292 -12.97 5.15 13.39
CA LEU A 292 -14.16 5.23 14.23
C LEU A 292 -14.12 4.15 15.33
N ARG A 293 -13.74 2.93 14.96
CA ARG A 293 -13.69 1.82 15.90
C ARG A 293 -12.50 1.88 16.85
N ILE A 294 -11.32 2.30 16.38
CA ILE A 294 -10.15 2.54 17.25
C ILE A 294 -10.49 3.57 18.31
N VAL A 295 -11.11 4.68 17.91
CA VAL A 295 -11.51 5.74 18.85
C VAL A 295 -12.55 5.21 19.83
N HIS A 296 -13.57 4.53 19.35
CA HIS A 296 -14.60 3.95 20.20
C HIS A 296 -14.02 3.03 21.27
N GLU A 297 -13.19 2.08 20.87
CA GLU A 297 -12.52 1.13 21.77
C GLU A 297 -11.63 1.86 22.80
N HIS A 298 -10.91 2.89 22.38
CA HIS A 298 -10.08 3.69 23.26
C HIS A 298 -10.90 4.50 24.28
N LEU A 299 -12.02 5.09 23.86
CA LEU A 299 -12.97 5.77 24.75
C LEU A 299 -13.55 4.77 25.76
N MET A 300 -14.03 3.62 25.29
CA MET A 300 -14.59 2.59 26.18
C MET A 300 -13.57 2.13 27.21
N ARG A 301 -12.31 1.90 26.84
CA ARG A 301 -11.26 1.46 27.78
C ARG A 301 -10.98 2.46 28.90
N LEU A 302 -11.18 3.76 28.67
CA LEU A 302 -10.95 4.82 29.66
C LEU A 302 -12.19 5.18 30.50
N LEU A 303 -13.38 4.88 29.99
CA LEU A 303 -14.64 5.03 30.72
C LEU A 303 -14.86 3.84 31.66
N SER A 304 -15.33 4.13 32.88
CA SER A 304 -15.80 3.10 33.82
C SER A 304 -17.13 2.51 33.35
N SER A 305 -17.49 1.30 33.81
CA SER A 305 -18.76 0.66 33.46
C SER A 305 -19.96 1.58 33.73
N SER A 306 -20.00 2.24 34.90
CA SER A 306 -21.07 3.17 35.26
C SER A 306 -21.21 4.38 34.32
N GLU A 307 -20.10 4.89 33.78
CA GLU A 307 -20.13 6.02 32.84
C GLU A 307 -20.56 5.55 31.45
N ARG A 308 -20.15 4.35 31.03
CA ARG A 308 -20.58 3.79 29.73
C ARG A 308 -22.09 3.64 29.66
N ASP A 309 -22.70 3.14 30.73
CA ASP A 309 -24.16 2.96 30.82
C ASP A 309 -24.88 4.32 30.87
N ARG A 310 -24.40 5.23 31.73
CA ARG A 310 -24.97 6.58 31.86
C ARG A 310 -24.93 7.37 30.54
N LEU A 311 -23.87 7.23 29.78
CA LEU A 311 -23.67 7.94 28.51
C LEU A 311 -24.21 7.15 27.30
N SER A 312 -24.74 5.94 27.52
CA SER A 312 -25.17 5.02 26.46
C SER A 312 -24.09 4.83 25.37
N ALA A 313 -22.82 4.88 25.78
CA ALA A 313 -21.72 5.02 24.86
C ALA A 313 -21.32 3.69 24.20
N SER A 314 -21.59 2.54 24.85
CA SER A 314 -21.27 1.20 24.34
C SER A 314 -21.96 0.90 23.01
N ASP A 315 -23.26 1.23 22.91
CA ASP A 315 -24.08 0.84 21.77
C ASP A 315 -24.18 1.94 20.71
N SER A 316 -23.46 3.05 20.89
CA SER A 316 -23.59 4.23 20.02
C SER A 316 -23.20 3.91 18.57
N LEU A 317 -22.17 3.09 18.36
CA LEU A 317 -21.77 2.64 17.02
C LEU A 317 -22.86 1.80 16.35
N THR A 318 -23.37 0.79 17.05
CA THR A 318 -24.38 -0.12 16.49
C THR A 318 -25.67 0.65 16.21
N LYS A 319 -26.16 1.43 17.16
CA LYS A 319 -27.38 2.25 16.98
C LYS A 319 -27.29 3.22 15.79
N THR A 320 -26.12 3.82 15.58
CA THR A 320 -25.95 4.82 14.52
C THR A 320 -25.76 4.20 13.14
N PHE A 321 -25.01 3.09 13.05
CA PHE A 321 -24.59 2.52 11.76
C PHE A 321 -25.36 1.26 11.33
N ASN A 322 -26.25 0.68 12.15
CA ASN A 322 -26.98 -0.56 11.80
C ASN A 322 -27.80 -0.44 10.49
N LYS A 323 -28.26 0.76 10.14
CA LYS A 323 -29.05 0.99 8.90
C LYS A 323 -28.21 1.48 7.71
N VAL A 324 -26.89 1.60 7.88
CA VAL A 324 -25.99 2.14 6.85
C VAL A 324 -25.02 1.05 6.43
N GLY A 325 -25.03 0.68 5.14
CA GLY A 325 -24.06 -0.24 4.56
C GLY A 325 -22.66 0.36 4.59
N ALA A 326 -21.93 0.16 5.70
CA ALA A 326 -20.68 0.88 5.97
C ALA A 326 -19.57 0.56 4.96
N LEU A 327 -19.44 -0.72 4.59
CA LEU A 327 -18.41 -1.24 3.68
C LEU A 327 -18.62 -0.85 2.22
N HIS A 328 -19.88 -0.72 1.81
CA HIS A 328 -20.27 -0.52 0.42
C HIS A 328 -20.26 0.97 0.08
N TYR A 329 -19.08 1.45 -0.34
CA TYR A 329 -18.94 2.82 -0.83
C TYR A 329 -19.71 3.00 -2.14
N ASN A 330 -20.57 4.01 -2.18
CA ASN A 330 -21.21 4.48 -3.40
C ASN A 330 -21.32 6.02 -3.30
N PRO A 331 -20.96 6.78 -4.36
CA PRO A 331 -21.13 8.23 -4.38
C PRO A 331 -22.53 8.71 -3.96
N TYR A 332 -23.59 7.95 -4.28
CA TYR A 332 -24.97 8.29 -3.91
C TYR A 332 -25.30 8.03 -2.43
N THR A 333 -24.56 7.14 -1.76
CA THR A 333 -24.75 6.82 -0.33
C THR A 333 -23.79 7.60 0.58
N GLU A 334 -22.83 8.32 0.01
CA GLU A 334 -21.87 9.17 0.74
C GLU A 334 -22.55 10.21 1.67
N PRO A 335 -23.61 10.94 1.26
CA PRO A 335 -24.24 11.91 2.16
C PRO A 335 -24.87 11.26 3.39
N MET A 336 -25.47 10.07 3.21
CA MET A 336 -26.04 9.29 4.31
C MET A 336 -24.95 8.83 5.29
N TRP A 337 -23.81 8.38 4.77
CA TRP A 337 -22.65 8.03 5.60
C TRP A 337 -22.15 9.23 6.41
N ARG A 338 -21.93 10.38 5.77
CA ARG A 338 -21.45 11.60 6.45
C ARG A 338 -22.42 12.06 7.53
N SER A 339 -23.72 11.97 7.28
CA SER A 339 -24.75 12.27 8.29
C SER A 339 -24.68 11.32 9.49
N ALA A 340 -24.50 10.02 9.25
CA ALA A 340 -24.34 9.01 10.30
C ALA A 340 -23.07 9.22 11.12
N VAL A 341 -21.94 9.52 10.47
CA VAL A 341 -20.68 9.88 11.16
C VAL A 341 -20.87 11.10 12.04
N ALA A 342 -21.47 12.17 11.52
CA ALA A 342 -21.74 13.38 12.30
C ALA A 342 -22.72 13.13 13.47
N ALA A 343 -23.69 12.23 13.31
CA ALA A 343 -24.58 11.82 14.39
C ALA A 343 -23.83 11.05 15.48
N TYR A 344 -22.96 10.12 15.09
CA TYR A 344 -22.10 9.37 16.01
C TYR A 344 -21.16 10.29 16.79
N GLU A 345 -20.49 11.22 16.12
CA GLU A 345 -19.59 12.18 16.77
C GLU A 345 -20.33 13.05 17.79
N ARG A 346 -21.52 13.55 17.43
CA ARG A 346 -22.38 14.30 18.38
C ARG A 346 -22.80 13.46 19.57
N ALA A 347 -23.12 12.18 19.37
CA ALA A 347 -23.48 11.27 20.46
C ALA A 347 -22.28 10.97 21.38
N MET A 348 -21.06 10.94 20.83
CA MET A 348 -19.84 10.66 21.59
C MET A 348 -19.24 11.87 22.31
N ASN A 349 -19.67 13.09 21.99
CA ASN A 349 -19.20 14.31 22.64
C ASN A 349 -19.12 14.19 24.18
N PRO A 350 -20.19 13.84 24.93
CA PRO A 350 -20.10 13.76 26.39
C PRO A 350 -19.09 12.73 26.91
N ALA A 351 -18.88 11.64 26.17
CA ALA A 351 -17.88 10.63 26.47
C ALA A 351 -16.46 11.15 26.25
N GLU A 352 -16.24 11.93 25.19
CA GLU A 352 -14.97 12.60 24.92
C GLU A 352 -14.59 13.59 26.03
N ASP A 353 -15.54 14.40 26.55
CA ASP A 353 -15.29 15.33 27.66
C ASP A 353 -14.85 14.59 28.93
N ALA A 354 -15.57 13.53 29.28
CA ALA A 354 -15.24 12.73 30.46
C ALA A 354 -13.85 12.07 30.34
N VAL A 355 -13.48 11.63 29.14
CA VAL A 355 -12.16 11.07 28.86
C VAL A 355 -11.08 12.15 28.87
N ALA A 356 -11.34 13.33 28.31
CA ALA A 356 -10.41 14.46 28.32
C ALA A 356 -10.05 14.86 29.76
N GLU A 357 -11.03 14.95 30.65
CA GLU A 357 -10.82 15.23 32.09
C GLU A 357 -9.94 14.17 32.78
N LYS A 358 -10.14 12.89 32.45
CA LYS A 358 -9.30 11.80 33.00
C LYS A 358 -7.88 11.86 32.45
N LEU A 359 -7.72 12.09 31.15
CA LEU A 359 -6.42 12.25 30.52
C LEU A 359 -5.67 13.44 31.12
N LYS A 360 -6.36 14.56 31.34
CA LYS A 360 -5.79 15.76 31.97
C LYS A 360 -5.18 15.46 33.34
N ARG A 361 -5.90 14.73 34.20
CA ARG A 361 -5.40 14.29 35.52
C ARG A 361 -4.18 13.37 35.38
N ARG A 362 -4.27 12.35 34.52
CA ARG A 362 -3.16 11.42 34.25
C ARG A 362 -1.89 12.13 33.76
N LEU A 363 -2.05 13.09 32.85
CA LEU A 363 -0.95 13.86 32.28
C LEU A 363 -0.31 14.77 33.34
N LYS A 364 -1.13 15.42 34.18
CA LYS A 364 -0.67 16.23 35.30
C LYS A 364 0.15 15.39 36.31
N ASP A 365 -0.28 14.18 36.61
CA ASP A 365 0.47 13.28 37.51
C ASP A 365 1.84 12.87 36.93
N SER A 366 1.94 12.81 35.60
CA SER A 366 3.16 12.43 34.87
C SER A 366 4.09 13.60 34.50
N SER A 367 3.73 14.85 34.82
CA SER A 367 4.42 16.05 34.35
C SER A 367 5.86 16.21 34.87
N GLY A 368 6.26 15.45 35.89
CA GLY A 368 7.60 15.48 36.47
C GLY A 368 8.70 14.79 35.65
N LYS A 369 8.36 13.96 34.64
CA LYS A 369 9.35 13.24 33.82
C LYS A 369 9.02 13.36 32.34
N VAL A 370 9.89 14.03 31.57
CA VAL A 370 9.69 14.31 30.12
C VAL A 370 9.41 13.06 29.31
N HIS A 371 10.19 11.99 29.49
CA HIS A 371 10.00 10.74 28.75
C HIS A 371 8.71 10.00 29.14
N GLN A 372 8.29 10.09 30.41
CA GLN A 372 7.05 9.47 30.87
C GLN A 372 5.84 10.22 30.32
N LEU A 373 5.88 11.56 30.35
CA LEU A 373 4.85 12.39 29.74
C LEU A 373 4.73 12.12 28.24
N LEU A 374 5.85 12.11 27.51
CA LEU A 374 5.87 11.79 26.08
C LEU A 374 5.29 10.40 25.80
N HIS A 375 5.62 9.40 26.63
CA HIS A 375 5.08 8.05 26.51
C HIS A 375 3.56 8.01 26.70
N GLU A 376 3.01 8.72 27.69
CA GLU A 376 1.54 8.80 27.88
C GLU A 376 0.84 9.50 26.71
N PHE A 377 1.43 10.58 26.18
CA PHE A 377 0.93 11.23 24.97
C PHE A 377 0.94 10.28 23.75
N GLN A 378 2.02 9.52 23.57
CA GLN A 378 2.12 8.54 22.48
C GLN A 378 1.12 7.39 22.64
N ARG A 379 0.88 6.93 23.88
CA ARG A 379 -0.08 5.88 24.21
C ARG A 379 -1.51 6.26 23.81
N TYR A 380 -1.90 7.51 24.05
CA TYR A 380 -3.25 8.01 23.76
C TYR A 380 -3.32 8.90 22.51
N LYS A 381 -2.34 8.80 21.60
CA LYS A 381 -2.23 9.68 20.42
C LYS A 381 -3.50 9.78 19.59
N GLU A 382 -4.22 8.67 19.38
CA GLU A 382 -5.44 8.67 18.54
C GLU A 382 -6.61 9.40 19.22
N LEU A 383 -6.63 9.43 20.56
CA LEU A 383 -7.60 10.23 21.31
C LEU A 383 -7.21 11.70 21.33
N ILE A 384 -5.92 12.00 21.53
CA ILE A 384 -5.43 13.37 21.62
C ILE A 384 -5.53 14.11 20.27
N ARG A 385 -5.54 13.37 19.16
CA ARG A 385 -5.81 13.92 17.82
C ARG A 385 -7.26 14.35 17.60
N ARG A 386 -8.22 13.85 18.40
CA ARG A 386 -9.63 14.24 18.27
C ARG A 386 -9.77 15.73 18.55
N PRO A 387 -10.44 16.53 17.69
CA PRO A 387 -10.49 17.98 17.82
C PRO A 387 -10.92 18.47 19.21
N ARG A 388 -11.91 17.79 19.80
CA ARG A 388 -12.48 18.17 21.10
C ARG A 388 -11.52 17.89 22.26
N ILE A 389 -10.99 16.67 22.33
CA ILE A 389 -9.97 16.29 23.32
C ILE A 389 -8.71 17.15 23.15
N ALA A 390 -8.31 17.45 21.91
CA ALA A 390 -7.16 18.28 21.59
C ALA A 390 -7.34 19.73 22.08
N GLN A 391 -8.56 20.25 22.04
CA GLN A 391 -8.94 21.58 22.53
C GLN A 391 -8.92 21.62 24.06
N ASP A 392 -9.47 20.60 24.73
CA ASP A 392 -9.50 20.54 26.20
C ASP A 392 -8.09 20.36 26.82
N LEU A 393 -7.20 19.66 26.10
CA LEU A 393 -5.81 19.40 26.52
C LEU A 393 -4.81 20.46 26.01
N THR A 394 -5.27 21.67 25.62
CA THR A 394 -4.39 22.70 25.03
C THR A 394 -3.23 23.07 25.97
N ALA A 395 -3.48 23.28 27.26
CA ALA A 395 -2.44 23.66 28.23
C ALA A 395 -1.37 22.57 28.41
N GLU A 396 -1.79 21.30 28.47
CA GLU A 396 -0.91 20.15 28.58
C GLU A 396 -0.07 19.97 27.31
N ARG A 397 -0.68 20.19 26.13
CA ARG A 397 0.01 20.14 24.83
C ARG A 397 1.03 21.28 24.67
N GLU A 398 0.73 22.48 25.16
CA GLU A 398 1.69 23.59 25.23
C GLU A 398 2.86 23.28 26.18
N THR A 399 2.58 22.63 27.31
CA THR A 399 3.62 22.17 28.23
C THR A 399 4.54 21.14 27.55
N LEU A 400 3.97 20.16 26.84
CA LEU A 400 4.75 19.20 26.06
C LEU A 400 5.56 19.89 24.95
N LEU A 401 5.00 20.87 24.26
CA LEU A 401 5.72 21.65 23.25
C LEU A 401 6.94 22.34 23.84
N GLY A 402 6.81 22.97 25.00
CA GLY A 402 7.93 23.60 25.71
C GLY A 402 9.03 22.59 26.06
N LEU A 403 8.64 21.41 26.58
CA LEU A 403 9.57 20.33 26.92
C LEU A 403 10.29 19.76 25.68
N LEU A 404 9.57 19.47 24.59
CA LEU A 404 10.15 18.99 23.34
C LEU A 404 11.07 20.02 22.70
N THR A 405 10.71 21.31 22.78
CA THR A 405 11.55 22.40 22.30
C THR A 405 12.85 22.48 23.08
N ASN A 406 12.79 22.36 24.41
CA ASN A 406 13.99 22.34 25.24
C ASN A 406 14.84 21.10 24.97
N TYR A 407 14.23 19.93 24.82
CA TYR A 407 14.92 18.70 24.47
C TYR A 407 15.63 18.80 23.10
N ALA A 408 14.95 19.33 22.07
CA ALA A 408 15.54 19.56 20.75
C ALA A 408 16.71 20.57 20.81
N LYS A 409 16.58 21.63 21.63
CA LYS A 409 17.68 22.58 21.87
C LYS A 409 18.88 21.90 22.55
N THR A 410 18.65 21.03 23.54
CA THR A 410 19.71 20.25 24.18
C THR A 410 20.42 19.35 23.18
N LEU A 411 19.69 18.60 22.33
CA LEU A 411 20.27 17.77 21.27
C LEU A 411 21.09 18.60 20.29
N ARG A 412 20.59 19.77 19.88
CA ARG A 412 21.32 20.69 19.00
C ARG A 412 22.58 21.25 19.67
N SER A 413 22.54 21.54 20.97
CA SER A 413 23.70 22.02 21.73
C SER A 413 24.76 20.93 21.88
N GLU A 414 24.34 19.70 22.21
CA GLU A 414 25.23 18.52 22.26
C GLU A 414 25.91 18.31 20.91
N PHE A 415 25.15 18.44 19.82
CA PHE A 415 25.68 18.37 18.47
C PHE A 415 26.75 19.44 18.21
N LYS A 416 26.43 20.71 18.46
CA LYS A 416 27.35 21.83 18.21
C LYS A 416 28.62 21.80 19.07
N GLN A 417 28.51 21.36 20.32
CA GLN A 417 29.65 21.25 21.21
C GLN A 417 30.61 20.17 20.70
N ARG A 418 30.09 18.97 20.43
CA ARG A 418 30.92 17.85 19.99
C ARG A 418 31.41 17.98 18.55
N SER A 419 30.68 18.68 17.68
CA SER A 419 31.12 18.96 16.30
C SER A 419 32.25 19.99 16.24
N ARG A 420 32.32 20.92 17.21
CA ARG A 420 33.35 21.97 17.28
C ARG A 420 34.59 21.55 18.04
N ASP A 421 34.42 20.87 19.17
CA ASP A 421 35.52 20.56 20.08
C ASP A 421 36.40 19.39 19.62
N GLY A 422 36.10 18.74 18.48
CA GLY A 422 36.89 17.62 17.97
C GLY A 422 37.13 16.58 19.07
N ALA A 423 36.06 15.94 19.54
CA ALA A 423 36.05 14.90 20.58
C ALA A 423 36.92 15.16 21.84
N PRO A 424 36.34 15.56 22.99
CA PRO A 424 37.00 15.29 24.25
C PRO A 424 37.01 13.78 24.49
N SER A 425 38.18 13.24 24.80
CA SER A 425 38.36 11.90 25.33
C SER A 425 37.60 11.74 26.65
N SER A 426 36.31 11.42 26.62
CA SER A 426 35.58 10.92 27.80
C SER A 426 34.19 10.37 27.46
N ALA A 427 34.07 9.06 27.67
CA ALA A 427 32.89 8.38 28.19
C ALA A 427 31.55 8.46 27.40
N HIS A 428 31.25 7.39 26.66
CA HIS A 428 30.05 6.52 26.87
C HIS A 428 29.57 5.77 25.63
N LEU A 429 30.18 5.93 24.45
CA LEU A 429 29.90 5.09 23.27
C LEU A 429 31.13 4.34 22.73
N ASN A 430 32.17 4.20 23.55
CA ASN A 430 33.33 3.38 23.24
C ASN A 430 32.95 1.90 23.38
N GLY A 431 32.19 1.37 22.41
CA GLY A 431 32.30 -0.04 22.13
C GLY A 431 33.79 -0.30 21.87
N LYS A 432 34.43 -1.06 22.76
CA LYS A 432 35.82 -1.49 22.60
C LYS A 432 35.94 -1.97 21.15
N ASN A 433 36.70 -1.28 20.29
CA ASN A 433 36.91 -1.52 18.84
C ASN A 433 36.20 -0.61 17.81
N LEU A 434 35.54 0.50 18.17
CA LEU A 434 35.06 1.49 17.18
C LEU A 434 36.14 2.54 16.86
N SER A 435 36.36 2.80 15.56
CA SER A 435 37.17 3.95 15.12
C SER A 435 36.45 5.26 15.41
N GLU A 436 37.21 6.34 15.60
CA GLU A 436 36.68 7.67 15.90
C GLU A 436 35.70 8.17 14.83
N VAL A 437 36.04 7.99 13.55
CA VAL A 437 35.17 8.36 12.42
C VAL A 437 33.83 7.61 12.47
N VAL A 438 33.88 6.30 12.70
CA VAL A 438 32.67 5.46 12.76
C VAL A 438 31.85 5.79 14.01
N SER A 439 32.52 6.08 15.13
CA SER A 439 31.88 6.53 16.37
C SER A 439 31.13 7.84 16.17
N ASN A 440 31.75 8.82 15.49
CA ASN A 440 31.13 10.10 15.17
C ASN A 440 29.93 9.95 14.21
N ILE A 441 30.05 9.11 13.19
CA ILE A 441 28.95 8.80 12.25
C ILE A 441 27.77 8.14 12.98
N ILE A 442 28.03 7.14 13.83
CA ILE A 442 26.98 6.45 14.58
C ILE A 442 26.30 7.40 15.58
N TRP A 443 27.08 8.22 16.29
CA TRP A 443 26.52 9.21 17.22
C TRP A 443 25.67 10.26 16.48
N ALA A 444 26.13 10.78 15.34
CA ALA A 444 25.34 11.71 14.53
C ALA A 444 24.03 11.05 14.05
N LYS A 445 24.08 9.79 13.58
CA LYS A 445 22.90 9.02 13.19
C LYS A 445 21.94 8.77 14.37
N GLN A 446 22.45 8.56 15.58
CA GLN A 446 21.63 8.43 16.78
C GLN A 446 20.95 9.74 17.18
N LEU A 447 21.66 10.87 17.07
CA LEU A 447 21.07 12.19 17.30
C LEU A 447 20.02 12.53 16.24
N GLU A 448 20.26 12.19 14.98
CA GLU A 448 19.31 12.33 13.88
C GLU A 448 18.04 11.51 14.16
N ALA A 449 18.18 10.25 14.58
CA ALA A 449 17.06 9.41 14.98
C ALA A 449 16.24 10.03 16.13
N LYS A 450 16.90 10.56 17.17
CA LYS A 450 16.21 11.26 18.26
C LYS A 450 15.50 12.53 17.79
N MET A 451 16.12 13.31 16.90
CA MET A 451 15.52 14.53 16.35
C MET A 451 14.30 14.22 15.46
N THR A 452 14.37 13.14 14.68
CA THR A 452 13.24 12.67 13.86
C THR A 452 12.10 12.11 14.72
N GLU A 453 12.38 11.46 15.84
CA GLU A 453 11.36 11.08 16.83
C GLU A 453 10.63 12.30 17.42
N VAL A 454 11.37 13.38 17.76
CA VAL A 454 10.77 14.64 18.23
C VAL A 454 9.90 15.27 17.15
N LEU A 455 10.37 15.32 15.90
CA LEU A 455 9.61 15.84 14.77
C LEU A 455 8.30 15.06 14.56
N LYS A 456 8.38 13.73 14.63
CA LYS A 456 7.22 12.84 14.50
C LYS A 456 6.23 13.07 15.63
N ALA A 457 6.69 13.13 16.89
CA ALA A 457 5.85 13.42 18.04
C ALA A 457 5.17 14.80 17.93
N ALA A 458 5.91 15.83 17.52
CA ALA A 458 5.36 17.18 17.33
C ALA A 458 4.30 17.21 16.22
N THR A 459 4.51 16.48 15.13
CA THR A 459 3.56 16.39 14.01
C THR A 459 2.30 15.63 14.42
N ASP A 460 2.45 14.51 15.12
CA ASP A 460 1.35 13.62 15.48
C ASP A 460 0.45 14.17 16.60
N LEU A 461 1.02 14.94 17.53
CA LEU A 461 0.33 15.34 18.78
C LEU A 461 0.02 16.83 18.86
N LEU A 462 0.76 17.69 18.15
CA LEU A 462 0.73 19.14 18.36
C LEU A 462 0.29 19.94 17.13
N SER A 463 -0.19 19.29 16.05
CA SER A 463 -0.48 19.92 14.74
C SER A 463 -1.38 21.17 14.72
N SER A 464 -2.12 21.46 15.79
CA SER A 464 -3.00 22.63 15.90
C SER A 464 -2.46 23.81 16.72
N LEU A 465 -1.24 23.72 17.27
CA LEU A 465 -0.65 24.80 18.08
C LEU A 465 0.18 25.79 17.23
N PRO A 466 0.10 27.10 17.48
CA PRO A 466 0.72 28.14 16.63
C PRO A 466 2.26 28.10 16.61
N ASN A 467 2.89 27.56 17.66
CA ASN A 467 4.35 27.54 17.80
C ASN A 467 5.01 26.24 17.32
N VAL A 468 4.23 25.28 16.81
CA VAL A 468 4.75 23.95 16.43
C VAL A 468 5.54 23.98 15.12
N GLU A 469 5.14 24.80 14.17
CA GLU A 469 5.86 24.95 12.90
C GLU A 469 7.29 25.48 13.14
N ARG A 470 7.47 26.39 14.11
CA ARG A 470 8.81 26.86 14.51
C ARG A 470 9.68 25.73 15.07
N LEU A 471 9.10 24.83 15.86
CA LEU A 471 9.81 23.65 16.37
C LEU A 471 10.16 22.70 15.22
N LYS A 472 9.20 22.39 14.34
CA LYS A 472 9.42 21.52 13.18
C LYS A 472 10.53 22.05 12.29
N ASP A 473 10.50 23.33 11.94
CA ASP A 473 11.54 23.98 11.15
C ASP A 473 12.92 23.90 11.83
N ALA A 474 12.97 24.11 13.14
CA ALA A 474 14.22 24.00 13.90
C ALA A 474 14.75 22.55 13.92
N CYS A 475 13.86 21.56 14.08
CA CYS A 475 14.20 20.14 14.05
C CYS A 475 14.68 19.71 12.66
N VAL A 476 14.01 20.12 11.57
CA VAL A 476 14.41 19.83 10.20
C VAL A 476 15.78 20.43 9.90
N LYS A 477 15.99 21.72 10.20
CA LYS A 477 17.31 22.36 10.01
C LYS A 477 18.41 21.65 10.80
N SER A 478 18.15 21.29 12.05
CA SER A 478 19.12 20.54 12.85
C SER A 478 19.38 19.14 12.34
N ARG A 479 18.37 18.44 11.83
CA ARG A 479 18.54 17.13 11.20
C ARG A 479 19.38 17.25 9.93
N ASP A 480 19.12 18.24 9.09
CA ASP A 480 19.85 18.46 7.84
C ASP A 480 21.32 18.87 8.14
N GLU A 481 21.57 19.67 9.18
CA GLU A 481 22.91 19.95 9.71
C GLU A 481 23.65 18.66 10.15
N MET A 482 22.95 17.74 10.84
CA MET A 482 23.51 16.44 11.26
C MET A 482 23.78 15.50 10.08
N GLU A 483 22.90 15.48 9.08
CA GLU A 483 23.07 14.69 7.87
C GLU A 483 24.26 15.17 7.04
N ALA A 484 24.40 16.50 6.87
CA ALA A 484 25.54 17.12 6.20
C ALA A 484 26.86 16.77 6.92
N TYR A 485 26.89 16.87 8.25
CA TYR A 485 28.06 16.46 9.05
C TYR A 485 28.40 14.98 8.87
N ARG A 486 27.40 14.08 8.86
CA ARG A 486 27.62 12.64 8.63
C ARG A 486 28.23 12.39 7.25
N LEU A 487 27.75 13.08 6.22
CA LEU A 487 28.26 12.96 4.86
C LEU A 487 29.70 13.50 4.76
N GLU A 488 29.97 14.64 5.39
CA GLU A 488 31.31 15.25 5.44
C GLU A 488 32.31 14.35 6.17
N GLN A 489 31.95 13.77 7.32
CA GLN A 489 32.81 12.81 8.04
C GLN A 489 33.14 11.58 7.19
N PHE A 490 32.17 11.07 6.43
CA PHE A 490 32.40 9.96 5.51
C PHE A 490 33.30 10.36 4.32
N GLN A 491 33.06 11.54 3.73
CA GLN A 491 33.87 12.07 2.63
C GLN A 491 35.31 12.32 3.05
N SER A 492 35.52 13.04 4.16
CA SER A 492 36.83 13.32 4.74
C SER A 492 37.60 12.04 5.05
N TRP A 493 36.93 11.03 5.64
CA TRP A 493 37.53 9.71 5.83
C TRP A 493 37.91 9.05 4.50
N SER A 494 37.03 9.09 3.50
CA SER A 494 37.29 8.46 2.21
C SER A 494 38.47 9.10 1.48
N GLU A 495 38.58 10.43 1.53
CA GLU A 495 39.68 11.20 0.95
C GLU A 495 41.00 10.90 1.68
N TYR A 496 40.99 10.93 3.01
CA TYR A 496 42.14 10.57 3.83
C TYR A 496 42.62 9.14 3.59
N MET A 497 41.69 8.17 3.52
CA MET A 497 42.08 6.78 3.27
C MET A 497 42.55 6.55 1.84
N LEU A 498 42.02 7.28 0.86
CA LEU A 498 42.51 7.23 -0.52
C LEU A 498 43.88 7.89 -0.66
N SER A 499 44.15 9.01 0.02
CA SER A 499 45.48 9.63 0.04
C SER A 499 46.50 8.74 0.75
N ALA A 500 46.14 8.15 1.89
CA ALA A 500 46.99 7.20 2.62
C ALA A 500 47.30 5.93 1.82
N LEU A 501 46.39 5.51 0.92
CA LEU A 501 46.64 4.38 0.02
C LEU A 501 47.55 4.76 -1.16
N ASN A 502 47.52 6.03 -1.59
CA ASN A 502 48.33 6.54 -2.70
C ASN A 502 49.74 6.98 -2.28
N ASP A 503 49.99 7.26 -0.99
CA ASP A 503 51.32 7.58 -0.47
C ASP A 503 52.15 6.29 -0.28
N PRO A 504 53.27 6.10 -1.01
CA PRO A 504 54.13 4.92 -0.88
C PRO A 504 54.83 4.80 0.48
N SER A 505 54.88 5.88 1.27
CA SER A 505 55.54 5.93 2.58
C SER A 505 54.60 5.65 3.75
N ASP A 506 53.28 5.60 3.50
CA ASP A 506 52.29 5.40 4.56
C ASP A 506 52.11 3.88 4.85
N PRO A 507 52.15 3.45 6.13
CA PRO A 507 51.92 2.06 6.55
C PRO A 507 50.56 1.44 6.18
N VAL A 508 49.67 2.18 5.51
CA VAL A 508 48.40 1.70 4.92
C VAL A 508 48.58 1.18 3.48
N SER A 509 49.63 1.60 2.76
CA SER A 509 49.88 1.19 1.37
C SER A 509 50.35 -0.27 1.28
N LEU A 510 49.39 -1.18 1.22
CA LEU A 510 49.61 -2.60 0.96
C LEU A 510 49.96 -2.91 -0.50
N GLN A 511 49.98 -1.90 -1.38
CA GLN A 511 50.20 -2.09 -2.81
C GLN A 511 51.68 -2.33 -3.16
N ASN A 512 52.63 -1.92 -2.31
CA ASN A 512 54.07 -2.06 -2.62
C ASN A 512 54.90 -2.92 -1.64
N SER A 513 54.34 -3.39 -0.52
CA SER A 513 55.07 -4.33 0.35
C SER A 513 54.54 -5.75 0.20
N SER A 514 55.11 -6.48 -0.76
CA SER A 514 54.99 -7.95 -0.85
C SER A 514 55.68 -8.68 0.31
N LYS A 515 56.35 -7.94 1.20
CA LYS A 515 57.04 -8.45 2.38
C LYS A 515 56.27 -8.08 3.64
N VAL A 516 55.49 -9.04 4.16
CA VAL A 516 54.81 -8.91 5.46
C VAL A 516 55.82 -8.78 6.62
N MET A 517 57.08 -9.13 6.38
CA MET A 517 58.15 -9.26 7.36
C MET A 517 59.49 -8.82 6.75
N GLU A 518 60.16 -7.86 7.39
CA GLU A 518 61.59 -7.61 7.19
C GLU A 518 62.33 -7.88 8.51
N LEU A 519 63.41 -8.64 8.42
CA LEU A 519 64.35 -8.88 9.52
C LEU A 519 65.52 -7.94 9.28
N ASP A 520 65.67 -6.95 10.15
CA ASP A 520 66.77 -6.02 10.00
C ASP A 520 68.07 -6.71 10.42
N HIS A 521 68.98 -6.92 9.47
CA HIS A 521 70.18 -7.74 9.67
C HIS A 521 71.23 -7.09 10.59
N HIS A 522 71.06 -5.81 10.96
CA HIS A 522 71.95 -5.09 11.86
C HIS A 522 71.46 -5.06 13.32
N ASP A 523 70.15 -5.10 13.56
CA ASP A 523 69.53 -4.90 14.88
C ASP A 523 68.69 -6.10 15.37
N GLY A 524 68.52 -7.15 14.57
CA GLY A 524 67.71 -8.33 14.92
C GLY A 524 66.22 -8.04 15.11
N ARG A 525 65.75 -6.84 14.76
CA ARG A 525 64.38 -6.38 14.97
C ARG A 525 63.47 -6.84 13.84
N LEU A 526 62.43 -7.60 14.21
CA LEU A 526 61.37 -8.06 13.31
C LEU A 526 60.36 -6.93 13.06
N THR A 527 60.40 -6.30 11.87
CA THR A 527 59.41 -5.30 11.45
C THR A 527 58.29 -6.00 10.66
N VAL A 528 57.06 -5.88 11.15
CA VAL A 528 55.87 -6.41 10.47
C VAL A 528 55.17 -5.22 9.82
N HIS A 529 55.14 -5.16 8.49
CA HIS A 529 54.53 -4.06 7.73
C HIS A 529 52.99 -3.99 7.86
N TYR A 530 52.40 -4.85 8.69
CA TYR A 530 50.99 -4.83 9.03
C TYR A 530 50.72 -3.89 10.22
N SER A 531 50.52 -2.62 9.91
CA SER A 531 50.27 -1.57 10.89
C SER A 531 48.90 -1.74 11.59
N ASP A 532 48.78 -1.16 12.79
CA ASP A 532 47.50 -1.12 13.50
C ASP A 532 46.46 -0.27 12.76
N ARG A 533 46.89 0.65 11.88
CA ARG A 533 46.02 1.43 10.98
C ARG A 533 45.37 0.58 9.90
N THR A 534 46.06 -0.40 9.34
CA THR A 534 45.49 -1.38 8.39
C THR A 534 44.41 -2.25 9.03
N VAL A 535 44.59 -2.61 10.31
CA VAL A 535 43.54 -3.30 11.11
C VAL A 535 42.33 -2.38 11.32
N ALA A 536 42.56 -1.09 11.59
CA ALA A 536 41.49 -0.11 11.73
C ALA A 536 40.71 0.08 10.42
N LEU A 537 41.39 0.20 9.28
CA LEU A 537 40.78 0.29 7.94
C LEU A 537 39.83 -0.89 7.66
N LEU A 538 40.27 -2.12 7.92
CA LEU A 538 39.43 -3.32 7.74
C LEU A 538 38.11 -3.23 8.52
N ARG A 539 38.18 -2.72 9.75
CA ARG A 539 37.01 -2.56 10.63
C ARG A 539 36.12 -1.44 10.15
N GLU A 540 36.70 -0.29 9.79
CA GLU A 540 36.00 0.88 9.26
C GLU A 540 35.23 0.53 7.98
N VAL A 541 35.88 -0.14 7.01
CA VAL A 541 35.23 -0.60 5.76
C VAL A 541 34.06 -1.52 6.07
N ARG A 542 34.23 -2.51 6.97
CA ARG A 542 33.13 -3.41 7.33
C ARG A 542 31.97 -2.67 8.01
N GLN A 543 32.27 -1.76 8.93
CA GLN A 543 31.27 -1.00 9.68
C GLN A 543 30.50 -0.02 8.78
N LEU A 544 31.20 0.71 7.90
CA LEU A 544 30.59 1.66 6.97
C LEU A 544 29.74 0.94 5.90
N ALA A 545 30.18 -0.22 5.41
CA ALA A 545 29.39 -1.06 4.52
C ALA A 545 28.11 -1.54 5.21
N GLY A 546 28.21 -1.99 6.48
CA GLY A 546 27.06 -2.39 7.29
C GLY A 546 26.08 -1.25 7.58
N LEU A 547 26.56 0.00 7.60
CA LEU A 547 25.73 1.20 7.74
C LEU A 547 25.06 1.63 6.41
N GLY A 548 25.35 0.95 5.29
CA GLY A 548 24.76 1.21 3.98
C GLY A 548 25.51 2.23 3.12
N HIS A 549 26.72 2.66 3.52
CA HIS A 549 27.53 3.57 2.71
C HIS A 549 28.17 2.82 1.52
N ARG A 550 28.18 3.46 0.34
CA ARG A 550 28.88 2.95 -0.85
C ARG A 550 30.37 3.24 -0.73
N ILE A 551 31.17 2.20 -0.49
CA ILE A 551 32.61 2.33 -0.30
C ILE A 551 33.32 2.39 -1.66
N PRO A 552 34.29 3.29 -1.86
CA PRO A 552 35.10 3.33 -3.08
C PRO A 552 35.75 1.96 -3.39
N PRO A 553 35.74 1.50 -4.65
CA PRO A 553 36.21 0.16 -5.03
C PRO A 553 37.71 -0.03 -4.73
N LYS A 554 38.51 1.04 -4.78
CA LYS A 554 39.93 1.03 -4.39
C LYS A 554 40.13 0.65 -2.91
N LEU A 555 39.32 1.21 -2.02
CA LEU A 555 39.37 0.90 -0.58
C LEU A 555 38.85 -0.51 -0.30
N GLN A 556 37.85 -0.97 -1.05
CA GLN A 556 37.33 -2.34 -0.95
C GLN A 556 38.36 -3.38 -1.41
N ALA A 557 39.08 -3.11 -2.50
CA ALA A 557 40.18 -3.96 -2.97
C ALA A 557 41.33 -4.00 -1.95
N ALA A 558 41.73 -2.84 -1.41
CA ALA A 558 42.75 -2.75 -0.36
C ALA A 558 42.35 -3.51 0.91
N ALA A 559 41.10 -3.39 1.36
CA ALA A 559 40.57 -4.15 2.48
C ALA A 559 40.56 -5.66 2.21
N THR A 560 40.15 -6.10 1.02
CA THR A 560 40.16 -7.53 0.65
C THR A 560 41.59 -8.10 0.67
N GLN A 561 42.56 -7.32 0.19
CA GLN A 561 43.98 -7.69 0.22
C GLN A 561 44.52 -7.71 1.66
N ALA A 562 44.22 -6.69 2.46
CA ALA A 562 44.57 -6.62 3.88
C ALA A 562 44.04 -7.81 4.69
N GLN A 563 42.83 -8.28 4.35
CA GLN A 563 42.18 -9.39 5.03
C GLN A 563 42.91 -10.73 4.82
N LYS A 564 43.50 -10.96 3.63
CA LYS A 564 44.29 -12.17 3.34
C LYS A 564 45.53 -12.27 4.24
N PHE A 565 46.18 -11.13 4.48
CA PHE A 565 47.39 -11.06 5.31
C PHE A 565 47.10 -10.92 6.81
N TYR A 566 45.87 -10.58 7.21
CA TYR A 566 45.49 -10.37 8.61
C TYR A 566 45.84 -11.56 9.52
N LYS A 567 45.46 -12.79 9.12
CA LYS A 567 45.73 -14.00 9.92
C LYS A 567 47.24 -14.22 10.12
N HIS A 568 48.01 -14.09 9.04
CA HIS A 568 49.47 -14.24 9.06
C HIS A 568 50.14 -13.15 9.90
N ALA A 569 49.70 -11.89 9.78
CA ALA A 569 50.21 -10.77 10.56
C ALA A 569 49.94 -10.90 12.07
N VAL A 570 48.78 -11.43 12.47
CA VAL A 570 48.46 -11.67 13.89
C VAL A 570 49.39 -12.72 14.49
N ILE A 571 49.64 -13.82 13.77
CA ILE A 571 50.57 -14.87 14.19
C ILE A 571 51.98 -14.30 14.32
N LEU A 572 52.45 -13.54 13.32
CA LEU A 572 53.78 -12.93 13.36
C LEU A 572 53.93 -11.88 14.47
N LYS A 573 52.88 -11.08 14.77
CA LYS A 573 52.87 -10.18 15.94
C LYS A 573 52.91 -10.95 17.27
N GLN A 574 52.35 -12.16 17.33
CA GLN A 574 52.39 -13.00 18.53
C GLN A 574 53.79 -13.63 18.69
N VAL A 575 54.38 -14.12 17.60
CA VAL A 575 55.75 -14.66 17.57
C VAL A 575 56.76 -13.57 17.92
N ARG A 576 56.64 -12.36 17.36
CA ARG A 576 57.44 -11.19 17.76
C ARG A 576 57.34 -10.91 19.25
N ARG A 577 56.12 -10.84 19.78
CA ARG A 577 55.88 -10.61 21.22
C ARG A 577 56.48 -11.73 22.08
N PHE A 578 56.46 -12.96 21.60
CA PHE A 578 57.12 -14.09 22.24
C PHE A 578 58.64 -13.89 22.27
N PHE A 579 59.29 -13.61 21.13
CA PHE A 579 60.74 -13.36 21.06
C PHE A 579 61.19 -12.18 21.95
N LEU A 580 60.44 -11.08 21.96
CA LEU A 580 60.70 -9.91 22.83
C LEU A 580 60.51 -10.23 24.32
N ARG A 581 59.58 -11.12 24.67
CA ARG A 581 59.33 -11.52 26.07
C ARG A 581 60.38 -12.50 26.59
N PHE A 582 61.00 -13.28 25.71
CA PHE A 582 62.02 -14.29 26.06
C PHE A 582 63.47 -13.84 25.80
N GLY A 583 63.71 -12.57 25.44
CA GLY A 583 65.04 -11.96 25.50
C GLY A 583 66.09 -12.51 24.52
N LEU A 584 65.70 -13.07 23.38
CA LEU A 584 66.62 -13.56 22.35
C LEU A 584 67.08 -12.44 21.37
N GLY A 585 67.24 -11.22 21.88
CA GLY A 585 67.62 -10.03 21.09
C GLY A 585 68.82 -9.25 21.63
N ASP A 586 69.36 -9.60 22.80
CA ASP A 586 70.65 -9.08 23.30
C ASP A 586 71.65 -10.24 23.40
N ARG A 587 72.20 -10.64 22.25
CA ARG A 587 73.55 -11.22 22.13
C ARG A 587 74.13 -10.89 20.76
#